data_AF-A0A7V9WK34-F1
#
_entry.id   AF-A0A7V9WK34-F1
#
_cell.length_a   1.000
_cell.length_b   1.000
_cell.length_c   1.000
_cell.angle_alpha   90.00
_cell.angle_beta   90.00
_cell.angle_gamma   90.00
#
_symmetry.space_group_name_H-M   'P 1'
#
loop_
_entity.id
_entity.type
_entity.pdbx_description
1 polymer ?
#
loop_
_entity_poly.entity_id
_entity_poly.type
_entity_poly.pdbx_seq_one_letter_code
_entity_poly.pdbx_strand_id
1 'polypeptide(L)'
;MEAPVEGTLYEGAARRGDPDTELFTINMGPHHPATHGVLRLLLTLEGEVVRELMPIIGYVHTGIEKSCEDQAYWKVIPFVERMDYLSYYFNAQAYCMAVERMLGEEVPRRAEYLRVIHLELNRIASHLFWLGTSALDLGAISMLWYSVRDREKILDLFESSSGQRLHTRYFQVGGVMEDIPPGWEAKCREFLADMPNRLDQYEAILDRNEILLRRLKGVGVVPQETMLRLGVTGPLLSATGYPWDLRKAMPYSVYE
;
A
#
# COMPACT_ATOMS: atom_id res chain seq x y z
N MET A 1 -44.28 9.36 -3.91
CA MET A 1 -44.50 7.93 -4.19
C MET A 1 -43.19 7.24 -3.86
N GLU A 2 -43.01 6.96 -2.57
CA GLU A 2 -41.81 6.36 -2.02
C GLU A 2 -41.74 4.90 -2.48
N ALA A 3 -40.63 4.54 -3.13
CA ALA A 3 -40.32 3.15 -3.40
C ALA A 3 -39.90 2.50 -2.07
N PRO A 4 -40.46 1.33 -1.70
CA PRO A 4 -40.11 0.68 -0.46
C PRO A 4 -38.66 0.18 -0.55
N VAL A 5 -37.86 0.58 0.44
CA VAL A 5 -36.53 0.03 0.71
C VAL A 5 -36.75 -1.27 1.49
N GLU A 6 -37.21 -2.32 0.80
CA GLU A 6 -37.30 -3.68 1.34
C GLU A 6 -36.45 -4.60 0.49
N GLY A 7 -35.41 -5.15 1.11
CA GLY A 7 -34.43 -6.02 0.48
C GLY A 7 -33.09 -5.93 1.20
N THR A 8 -33.06 -6.42 2.44
CA THR A 8 -31.80 -6.68 3.15
C THR A 8 -30.86 -7.46 2.23
N LEU A 9 -29.67 -6.92 1.95
CA LEU A 9 -28.55 -7.52 1.20
C LEU A 9 -28.08 -8.89 1.75
N TYR A 10 -28.75 -9.44 2.75
CA TYR A 10 -28.50 -10.71 3.42
C TYR A 10 -29.29 -11.89 2.85
N GLU A 11 -30.33 -11.67 2.02
CA GLU A 11 -31.17 -12.77 1.52
C GLU A 11 -30.61 -13.49 0.28
N GLY A 12 -29.55 -12.98 -0.35
CA GLY A 12 -28.98 -13.57 -1.56
C GLY A 12 -28.10 -14.81 -1.35
N ALA A 13 -27.61 -15.05 -0.13
CA ALA A 13 -26.58 -16.06 0.15
C ALA A 13 -27.11 -17.48 0.38
N ALA A 14 -28.43 -17.66 0.49
CA ALA A 14 -29.05 -18.97 0.70
C ALA A 14 -29.65 -19.51 -0.61
N ARG A 15 -28.82 -19.71 -1.65
CA ARG A 15 -29.24 -20.52 -2.80
C ARG A 15 -29.29 -21.98 -2.35
N ARG A 16 -30.46 -22.62 -2.47
CA ARG A 16 -30.69 -24.06 -2.23
C ARG A 16 -29.68 -24.88 -3.04
N GLY A 17 -28.63 -25.36 -2.37
CA GLY A 17 -27.75 -26.42 -2.86
C GLY A 17 -28.41 -27.79 -2.74
N ASP A 18 -27.88 -28.75 -3.47
CA ASP A 18 -28.20 -30.19 -3.41
C ASP A 18 -28.24 -30.67 -1.95
N PRO A 19 -29.26 -31.44 -1.50
CA PRO A 19 -29.40 -31.87 -0.10
C PRO A 19 -28.18 -32.57 0.53
N ASP A 20 -27.22 -33.05 -0.27
CA ASP A 20 -25.98 -33.69 0.20
C ASP A 20 -24.80 -32.72 0.38
N THR A 21 -24.95 -31.42 0.06
CA THR A 21 -23.86 -30.43 0.17
C THR A 21 -24.13 -29.43 1.30
N GLU A 22 -23.52 -29.64 2.47
CA GLU A 22 -23.61 -28.71 3.60
C GLU A 22 -22.74 -27.46 3.36
N LEU A 23 -23.38 -26.34 3.02
CA LEU A 23 -22.72 -25.05 2.92
C LEU A 23 -22.68 -24.38 4.31
N PHE A 24 -21.49 -23.97 4.73
CA PHE A 24 -21.28 -23.29 6.00
C PHE A 24 -20.81 -21.85 5.78
N THR A 25 -21.45 -20.89 6.45
CA THR A 25 -21.08 -19.48 6.34
C THR A 25 -20.28 -19.05 7.57
N ILE A 26 -19.05 -18.59 7.36
CA ILE A 26 -18.16 -18.05 8.40
C ILE A 26 -18.03 -16.53 8.25
N ASN A 27 -18.10 -15.84 9.37
CA ASN A 27 -17.76 -14.44 9.47
C ASN A 27 -16.33 -14.29 10.01
N MET A 28 -15.40 -13.87 9.15
CA MET A 28 -14.01 -13.64 9.51
C MET A 28 -13.75 -12.13 9.68
N GLY A 29 -13.27 -11.72 10.86
CA GLY A 29 -13.06 -10.31 11.20
C GLY A 29 -14.19 -9.70 12.04
N PRO A 30 -14.16 -8.39 12.34
CA PRO A 30 -13.16 -7.40 11.90
C PRO A 30 -11.87 -7.38 12.74
N HIS A 31 -11.80 -8.15 13.83
CA HIS A 31 -10.68 -8.14 14.78
C HIS A 31 -9.62 -9.23 14.54
N HIS A 32 -9.72 -9.96 13.42
CA HIS A 32 -8.84 -11.11 13.19
C HIS A 32 -7.41 -10.65 12.84
N PRO A 33 -6.34 -11.21 13.43
CA PRO A 33 -4.98 -10.74 13.17
C PRO A 33 -4.58 -10.74 11.68
N ALA A 34 -5.03 -11.75 10.92
CA ALA A 34 -4.74 -11.88 9.49
C ALA A 34 -5.51 -10.90 8.58
N THR A 35 -6.35 -10.01 9.12
CA THR A 35 -7.08 -9.01 8.31
C THR A 35 -6.33 -7.68 8.18
N HIS A 36 -5.14 -7.55 8.77
CA HIS A 36 -4.23 -6.39 8.68
C HIS A 36 -4.93 -5.04 8.75
N GLY A 37 -5.74 -4.87 9.80
CA GLY A 37 -6.64 -3.74 9.96
C GLY A 37 -8.08 -4.24 10.08
N VAL A 38 -9.01 -3.42 9.60
CA VAL A 38 -10.44 -3.63 9.82
C VAL A 38 -11.10 -4.09 8.51
N LEU A 39 -11.00 -5.39 8.25
CA LEU A 39 -11.63 -6.06 7.12
C LEU A 39 -12.51 -7.19 7.64
N ARG A 40 -13.74 -7.26 7.11
CA ARG A 40 -14.69 -8.33 7.43
C ARG A 40 -14.96 -9.11 6.16
N LEU A 41 -14.79 -10.42 6.21
CA LEU A 41 -15.05 -11.33 5.09
C LEU A 41 -16.18 -12.27 5.49
N LEU A 42 -17.27 -12.26 4.73
CA LEU A 42 -18.29 -13.31 4.79
C LEU A 42 -17.90 -14.39 3.79
N LEU A 43 -17.60 -15.57 4.31
CA LEU A 43 -17.12 -16.72 3.55
C LEU A 43 -18.18 -17.81 3.56
N THR A 44 -18.60 -18.27 2.38
CA THR A 44 -19.41 -19.48 2.25
C THR A 44 -18.50 -20.62 1.79
N LEU A 45 -18.37 -21.61 2.66
CA LEU A 45 -17.46 -22.73 2.54
C LEU A 45 -18.25 -24.02 2.26
N GLU A 46 -17.66 -24.86 1.42
CA GLU A 46 -18.02 -26.27 1.26
C GLU A 46 -16.81 -27.10 1.72
N GLY A 47 -16.83 -27.54 2.98
CA GLY A 47 -15.65 -28.10 3.64
C GLY A 47 -14.51 -27.09 3.69
N GLU A 48 -13.40 -27.39 2.99
CA GLU A 48 -12.22 -26.51 2.89
C GLU A 48 -12.25 -25.59 1.66
N VAL A 49 -13.24 -25.74 0.76
CA VAL A 49 -13.32 -24.99 -0.49
C VAL A 49 -14.16 -23.72 -0.31
N VAL A 50 -13.59 -22.57 -0.65
CA VAL A 50 -14.32 -21.29 -0.68
C VAL A 50 -15.18 -21.23 -1.94
N ARG A 51 -16.51 -21.18 -1.77
CA ARG A 51 -17.47 -21.03 -2.88
C ARG A 51 -17.81 -19.58 -3.15
N GLU A 52 -18.00 -18.80 -2.09
CA GLU A 52 -18.32 -17.38 -2.18
C GLU A 52 -17.56 -16.61 -1.10
N LEU A 53 -17.10 -15.41 -1.47
CA LEU A 53 -16.42 -14.49 -0.58
C LEU A 53 -16.98 -13.10 -0.85
N MET A 54 -17.62 -12.52 0.18
CA MET A 54 -18.10 -11.15 0.14
C MET A 54 -17.29 -10.29 1.13
N PRO A 55 -16.42 -9.40 0.62
CA PRO A 55 -15.66 -8.50 1.47
C PRO A 55 -16.53 -7.30 1.88
N ILE A 56 -16.75 -7.15 3.19
CA ILE A 56 -17.40 -5.99 3.78
C ILE A 56 -16.30 -5.01 4.19
N ILE A 57 -16.21 -3.93 3.41
CA ILE A 57 -15.29 -2.81 3.62
C ILE A 57 -16.03 -1.59 4.16
N GLY A 58 -15.28 -0.56 4.56
CA GLY A 58 -15.85 0.73 4.97
C GLY A 58 -15.74 1.05 6.46
N TYR A 59 -15.23 0.13 7.29
CA TYR A 59 -15.00 0.40 8.72
C TYR A 59 -13.99 1.54 8.99
N VAL A 60 -13.08 1.78 8.04
CA VAL A 60 -12.08 2.87 8.09
C VAL A 60 -12.51 4.05 7.18
N HIS A 61 -13.73 4.04 6.65
CA HIS A 61 -14.22 5.16 5.86
C HIS A 61 -14.48 6.37 6.75
N THR A 62 -13.63 7.39 6.64
CA THR A 62 -13.74 8.63 7.43
C THR A 62 -14.27 9.82 6.63
N GLY A 63 -14.68 9.62 5.38
CA GLY A 63 -15.15 10.73 4.52
C GLY A 63 -14.05 11.77 4.22
N ILE A 64 -12.82 11.32 3.98
CA ILE A 64 -11.67 12.20 3.71
C ILE A 64 -11.96 13.18 2.57
N GLU A 65 -12.54 12.68 1.47
CA GLU A 65 -12.89 13.49 0.29
C GLU A 65 -13.81 14.65 0.67
N LYS A 66 -14.86 14.37 1.46
CA LYS A 66 -15.79 15.41 1.92
C LYS A 66 -15.11 16.44 2.82
N SER A 67 -14.22 15.98 3.70
CA SER A 67 -13.42 16.87 4.55
C SER A 67 -12.46 17.75 3.72
N CYS A 68 -12.00 17.28 2.56
CA CYS A 68 -11.12 18.06 1.70
C CYS A 68 -11.84 19.20 0.98
N GLU A 69 -13.14 19.08 0.71
CA GLU A 69 -13.94 20.13 0.06
C GLU A 69 -14.01 21.41 0.90
N ASP A 70 -14.07 21.27 2.23
CA ASP A 70 -14.20 22.41 3.16
C ASP A 70 -12.84 23.07 3.50
N GLN A 71 -11.72 22.53 3.00
CA GLN A 71 -10.38 22.96 3.35
C GLN A 71 -9.66 23.63 2.18
N ALA A 72 -8.78 24.59 2.50
CA ALA A 72 -7.87 25.16 1.52
C ALA A 72 -6.81 24.14 1.07
N TYR A 73 -6.28 24.28 -0.14
CA TYR A 73 -5.34 23.31 -0.75
C TYR A 73 -4.15 22.93 0.15
N TRP A 74 -3.53 23.89 0.85
CA TRP A 74 -2.41 23.60 1.75
C TRP A 74 -2.82 22.90 3.06
N LYS A 75 -4.09 22.96 3.45
CA LYS A 75 -4.64 22.23 4.61
C LYS A 75 -5.06 20.81 4.24
N VAL A 76 -5.24 20.51 2.95
CA VAL A 76 -5.62 19.18 2.45
C VAL A 76 -4.45 18.19 2.46
N ILE A 77 -3.20 18.68 2.32
CA ILE A 77 -1.99 17.82 2.26
C ILE A 77 -1.94 16.75 3.39
N PRO A 78 -2.12 17.09 4.68
CA PRO A 78 -2.10 16.10 5.76
C PRO A 78 -3.24 15.08 5.71
N PHE A 79 -4.36 15.39 5.05
CA PHE A 79 -5.46 14.44 4.87
C PHE A 79 -5.12 13.40 3.80
N VAL A 80 -4.54 13.84 2.69
CA VAL A 80 -4.14 12.96 1.58
C VAL A 80 -3.00 12.02 2.00
N GLU A 81 -2.06 12.50 2.82
CA GLU A 81 -1.02 11.65 3.43
C GLU A 81 -1.57 10.50 4.29
N ARG A 82 -2.81 10.60 4.77
CA ARG A 82 -3.44 9.56 5.62
C ARG A 82 -4.21 8.50 4.83
N MET A 83 -4.43 8.70 3.53
CA MET A 83 -5.15 7.73 2.69
C MET A 83 -4.42 6.38 2.62
N ASP A 84 -3.12 6.41 2.37
CA ASP A 84 -2.20 5.30 2.55
C ASP A 84 -1.14 5.71 3.58
N TYR A 85 -1.23 5.14 4.77
CA TYR A 85 -0.35 5.44 5.89
C TYR A 85 1.06 4.83 5.74
N LEU A 86 1.26 3.89 4.82
CA LEU A 86 2.59 3.36 4.50
C LEU A 86 3.26 4.22 3.44
N SER A 87 2.55 4.56 2.37
CA SER A 87 3.11 5.25 1.20
C SER A 87 2.74 6.74 1.14
N TYR A 88 2.76 7.44 2.28
CA TYR A 88 2.24 8.82 2.40
C TYR A 88 2.91 9.85 1.47
N TYR A 89 4.23 9.75 1.20
CA TYR A 89 4.91 10.63 0.23
C TYR A 89 4.37 10.50 -1.20
N PHE A 90 3.93 9.30 -1.61
CA PHE A 90 3.36 9.10 -2.95
C PHE A 90 2.01 9.80 -3.08
N ASN A 91 1.18 9.73 -2.05
CA ASN A 91 -0.11 10.43 -2.01
C ASN A 91 0.10 11.95 -1.99
N ALA A 92 1.02 12.44 -1.16
CA ALA A 92 1.37 13.85 -1.11
C ALA A 92 1.88 14.35 -2.46
N GLN A 93 2.73 13.58 -3.14
CA GLN A 93 3.24 13.90 -4.47
C GLN A 93 2.12 13.95 -5.51
N ALA A 94 1.24 12.96 -5.53
CA ALA A 94 0.13 12.92 -6.48
C ALA A 94 -0.77 14.15 -6.34
N TYR A 95 -1.07 14.56 -5.10
CA TYR A 95 -1.86 15.75 -4.82
C TYR A 95 -1.12 17.05 -5.17
N CYS A 96 0.12 17.23 -4.69
CA CYS A 96 0.89 18.45 -4.95
C CYS A 96 1.12 18.64 -6.45
N MET A 97 1.46 17.57 -7.17
CA MET A 97 1.65 17.62 -8.63
C MET A 97 0.36 17.93 -9.37
N ALA A 98 -0.80 17.45 -8.91
CA ALA A 98 -2.09 17.80 -9.51
C ALA A 98 -2.39 19.30 -9.33
N VAL A 99 -2.15 19.85 -8.14
CA VAL A 99 -2.34 21.29 -7.86
C VAL A 99 -1.33 22.15 -8.63
N GLU A 100 -0.06 21.75 -8.69
CA GLU A 100 1.00 22.43 -9.45
C GLU A 100 0.66 22.49 -10.95
N ARG A 101 0.17 21.39 -11.52
CA ARG A 101 -0.31 21.35 -12.92
C ARG A 101 -1.52 22.25 -13.15
N MET A 102 -2.42 22.37 -12.19
CA MET A 102 -3.57 23.28 -12.28
C MET A 102 -3.15 24.76 -12.22
N LEU A 103 -2.10 25.08 -11.46
CA LEU A 103 -1.56 26.44 -11.35
C LEU A 103 -0.59 26.80 -12.47
N GLY A 104 -0.03 25.80 -13.16
CA GLY A 104 1.00 26.02 -14.19
C GLY A 104 2.35 26.46 -13.60
N GLU A 105 2.61 26.12 -12.33
CA GLU A 105 3.83 26.47 -11.61
C GLU A 105 4.90 25.38 -11.78
N GLU A 106 6.14 25.80 -12.04
CA GLU A 106 7.30 24.89 -12.10
C GLU A 106 8.03 24.83 -10.76
N VAL A 107 8.30 23.61 -10.30
CA VAL A 107 8.97 23.39 -9.02
C VAL A 107 10.49 23.56 -9.18
N PRO A 108 11.20 24.18 -8.20
CA PRO A 108 12.64 24.27 -8.25
C PRO A 108 13.31 22.89 -8.38
N ARG A 109 14.29 22.76 -9.27
CA ARG A 109 14.97 21.48 -9.57
C ARG A 109 15.53 20.77 -8.34
N ARG A 110 16.05 21.51 -7.35
CA ARG A 110 16.52 20.94 -6.07
C ARG A 110 15.38 20.23 -5.32
N ALA A 111 14.20 20.84 -5.27
CA ALA A 111 13.03 20.25 -4.62
C ALA A 111 12.53 19.00 -5.34
N GLU A 112 12.62 18.94 -6.67
CA GLU A 112 12.27 17.73 -7.43
C GLU A 112 13.18 16.54 -7.11
N TYR A 113 14.50 16.75 -7.03
CA TYR A 113 15.43 15.70 -6.60
C TYR A 113 15.15 15.24 -5.18
N LEU A 114 14.91 16.18 -4.25
CA LEU A 114 14.55 15.83 -2.88
C LEU A 114 13.25 15.02 -2.83
N ARG A 115 12.24 15.37 -3.63
CA ARG A 115 10.99 14.61 -3.74
C ARG A 115 11.24 13.19 -4.22
N VAL A 116 11.99 13.01 -5.32
CA VAL A 116 12.29 11.68 -5.85
C VAL A 116 13.08 10.82 -4.86
N ILE A 117 14.06 11.40 -4.16
CA ILE A 117 14.81 10.67 -3.13
C ILE A 117 13.87 10.20 -2.00
N HIS A 118 12.99 11.08 -1.50
CA HIS A 118 12.02 10.70 -0.45
C HIS A 118 10.99 9.67 -0.94
N LEU A 119 10.54 9.77 -2.21
CA LEU A 119 9.63 8.81 -2.82
C LEU A 119 10.26 7.41 -2.90
N GLU A 120 11.50 7.31 -3.34
CA GLU A 120 12.17 6.01 -3.47
C GLU A 120 12.57 5.43 -2.11
N LEU A 121 12.96 6.25 -1.13
CA LEU A 121 13.10 5.80 0.27
C LEU A 121 11.77 5.27 0.83
N ASN A 122 10.66 5.97 0.55
CA ASN A 122 9.34 5.54 0.99
C ASN A 122 8.89 4.25 0.28
N ARG A 123 9.28 4.07 -0.98
CA ARG A 123 9.04 2.82 -1.71
C ARG A 123 9.71 1.67 -0.98
N ILE A 124 10.98 1.81 -0.61
CA ILE A 124 11.72 0.78 0.14
C ILE A 124 11.03 0.51 1.49
N ALA A 125 10.67 1.55 2.24
CA ALA A 125 9.99 1.41 3.53
C ALA A 125 8.63 0.67 3.42
N SER A 126 7.84 1.00 2.39
CA SER A 126 6.55 0.35 2.12
C SER A 126 6.71 -1.13 1.73
N HIS A 127 7.67 -1.44 0.85
CA HIS A 127 7.94 -2.82 0.43
C HIS A 127 8.54 -3.68 1.56
N LEU A 128 9.37 -3.12 2.43
CA LEU A 128 9.87 -3.83 3.61
C LEU A 128 8.74 -4.21 4.55
N PHE A 129 7.80 -3.30 4.79
CA PHE A 129 6.66 -3.59 5.65
C PHE A 129 5.74 -4.63 5.00
N TRP A 130 5.45 -4.51 3.70
CA TRP A 130 4.71 -5.52 2.94
C TRP A 130 5.35 -6.92 3.02
N LEU A 131 6.67 -7.00 2.87
CA LEU A 131 7.40 -8.27 2.98
C LEU A 131 7.29 -8.85 4.39
N GLY A 132 7.44 -8.01 5.42
CA GLY A 132 7.35 -8.42 6.82
C GLY A 132 5.96 -8.93 7.22
N THR A 133 4.89 -8.23 6.82
CA THR A 133 3.52 -8.64 7.12
C THR A 133 3.10 -9.86 6.32
N SER A 134 3.48 -9.95 5.05
CA SER A 134 3.21 -11.13 4.22
C SER A 134 3.89 -12.38 4.77
N ALA A 135 5.13 -12.25 5.27
CA ALA A 135 5.84 -13.33 5.93
C ALA A 135 5.20 -13.71 7.28
N LEU A 136 4.71 -12.72 8.05
CA LEU A 136 4.00 -12.95 9.31
C LEU A 136 2.75 -13.81 9.11
N ASP A 137 1.96 -13.55 8.07
CA ASP A 137 0.74 -14.33 7.77
C ASP A 137 1.03 -15.78 7.41
N LEU A 138 2.21 -16.04 6.86
CA LEU A 138 2.71 -17.37 6.58
C LEU A 138 3.36 -18.04 7.81
N GLY A 139 3.45 -17.33 8.94
CA GLY A 139 3.98 -17.81 10.22
C GLY A 139 5.45 -17.43 10.50
N ALA A 140 6.12 -16.72 9.61
CA ALA A 140 7.53 -16.35 9.75
C ALA A 140 7.70 -15.01 10.50
N ILE A 141 7.48 -15.01 11.82
CA ILE A 141 7.53 -13.81 12.65
C ILE A 141 8.89 -13.08 12.66
N SER A 142 10.00 -13.82 12.53
CA SER A 142 11.35 -13.24 12.54
C SER A 142 11.57 -12.25 11.41
N MET A 143 10.96 -12.50 10.24
CA MET A 143 11.09 -11.62 9.07
C MET A 143 10.46 -10.25 9.31
N LEU A 144 9.33 -10.19 10.03
CA LEU A 144 8.72 -8.92 10.42
C LEU A 144 9.71 -8.06 11.20
N TRP A 145 10.41 -8.63 12.19
CA TRP A 145 11.34 -7.88 13.02
C TRP A 145 12.54 -7.36 12.24
N TYR A 146 13.07 -8.14 11.30
CA TYR A 146 14.18 -7.67 10.47
C TYR A 146 13.76 -6.56 9.52
N SER A 147 12.63 -6.74 8.84
CA SER A 147 12.07 -5.71 7.95
C SER A 147 11.73 -4.42 8.69
N VAL A 148 11.14 -4.51 9.88
CA VAL A 148 10.83 -3.34 10.71
C VAL A 148 12.11 -2.64 11.17
N ARG A 149 13.13 -3.38 11.64
CA ARG A 149 14.43 -2.79 12.04
C ARG A 149 15.04 -1.95 10.92
N ASP A 150 15.05 -2.47 9.70
CA ASP A 150 15.67 -1.75 8.59
C ASP A 150 14.78 -0.60 8.09
N ARG A 151 13.45 -0.75 8.20
CA ARG A 151 12.48 0.33 7.99
C ARG A 151 12.66 1.47 9.00
N GLU A 152 12.97 1.19 10.26
CA GLU A 152 13.19 2.24 11.27
C GLU A 152 14.34 3.19 10.89
N LYS A 153 15.39 2.68 10.23
CA LYS A 153 16.49 3.55 9.73
C LYS A 153 15.99 4.58 8.72
N ILE A 154 15.03 4.21 7.88
CA ILE A 154 14.39 5.13 6.92
C ILE A 154 13.50 6.13 7.66
N LEU A 155 12.76 5.69 8.68
CA LEU A 155 11.92 6.59 9.48
C LEU A 155 12.75 7.62 10.25
N ASP A 156 13.94 7.25 10.72
CA ASP A 156 14.88 8.20 11.35
C ASP A 156 15.38 9.26 10.34
N LEU A 157 15.55 8.89 9.06
CA LEU A 157 15.86 9.85 7.99
C LEU A 157 14.69 10.82 7.75
N PHE A 158 13.45 10.35 7.77
CA PHE A 158 12.26 11.20 7.66
C PHE A 158 12.09 12.10 8.87
N GLU A 159 12.30 11.58 10.07
CA GLU A 159 12.28 12.39 11.30
C GLU A 159 13.31 13.51 11.23
N SER A 160 14.50 13.25 10.70
CA SER A 160 15.50 14.30 10.55
C SER A 160 15.15 15.34 9.49
N SER A 161 14.45 15.00 8.40
CA SER A 161 14.08 15.97 7.36
C SER A 161 12.82 16.79 7.67
N SER A 162 11.83 16.21 8.36
CA SER A 162 10.54 16.86 8.61
C SER A 162 10.16 16.99 10.09
N GLY A 163 10.95 16.44 11.01
CA GLY A 163 10.66 16.42 12.46
C GLY A 163 9.60 15.39 12.88
N GLN A 164 9.08 14.60 11.96
CA GLN A 164 8.07 13.57 12.22
C GLN A 164 8.42 12.28 11.48
N ARG A 165 8.06 11.12 12.05
CA ARG A 165 8.34 9.80 11.47
C ARG A 165 7.29 9.37 10.42
N LEU A 166 6.04 9.75 10.65
CA LEU A 166 4.88 9.44 9.78
C LEU A 166 4.09 10.73 9.55
N HIS A 167 3.44 10.85 8.40
CA HIS A 167 2.63 12.02 8.02
C HIS A 167 3.40 13.34 8.12
N THR A 168 4.57 13.34 7.49
CA THR A 168 5.60 14.37 7.60
C THR A 168 5.19 15.76 7.11
N ARG A 169 4.17 15.87 6.26
CA ARG A 169 3.81 17.13 5.59
C ARG A 169 5.02 17.80 4.89
N TYR A 170 6.02 17.03 4.49
CA TYR A 170 7.28 17.56 3.95
C TYR A 170 7.10 18.07 2.51
N PHE A 171 6.26 17.42 1.71
CA PHE A 171 5.89 17.93 0.39
C PHE A 171 4.85 19.03 0.56
N GLN A 172 5.10 20.16 -0.10
CA GLN A 172 4.19 21.30 -0.17
C GLN A 172 3.90 21.62 -1.63
N VAL A 173 2.76 22.24 -1.92
CA VAL A 173 2.52 22.81 -3.24
C VAL A 173 3.60 23.84 -3.53
N GLY A 174 4.34 23.66 -4.63
CA GLY A 174 5.49 24.49 -5.01
C GLY A 174 6.86 23.93 -4.61
N GLY A 175 6.93 22.75 -3.99
CA GLY A 175 8.18 22.04 -3.73
C GLY A 175 8.22 21.25 -2.42
N VAL A 176 9.22 21.55 -1.60
CA VAL A 176 9.43 20.93 -0.28
C VAL A 176 9.34 22.01 0.79
N MET A 177 8.98 21.63 2.01
CA MET A 177 8.84 22.55 3.14
C MET A 177 10.19 23.22 3.49
N GLU A 178 11.22 22.40 3.71
CA GLU A 178 12.57 22.83 4.05
C GLU A 178 13.61 21.94 3.37
N ASP A 179 14.83 22.45 3.24
CA ASP A 179 15.95 21.66 2.74
C ASP A 179 16.42 20.62 3.77
N ILE A 180 17.13 19.59 3.31
CA ILE A 180 17.65 18.55 4.20
C ILE A 180 18.70 19.10 5.18
N PRO A 181 18.70 18.63 6.44
CA PRO A 181 19.67 19.11 7.43
C PRO A 181 21.08 18.62 7.13
N PRO A 182 22.12 19.30 7.65
CA PRO A 182 23.49 18.86 7.50
C PRO A 182 23.69 17.46 8.13
N GLY A 183 24.37 16.57 7.40
CA GLY A 183 24.61 15.19 7.81
C GLY A 183 23.52 14.18 7.41
N TRP A 184 22.39 14.64 6.85
CA TRP A 184 21.34 13.76 6.31
C TRP A 184 21.87 12.86 5.18
N GLU A 185 22.61 13.45 4.24
CA GLU A 185 23.15 12.74 3.09
C GLU A 185 24.08 11.60 3.49
N ALA A 186 24.94 11.80 4.49
CA ALA A 186 25.87 10.79 4.98
C ALA A 186 25.12 9.56 5.53
N LYS A 187 24.07 9.79 6.35
CA LYS A 187 23.22 8.72 6.88
C LYS A 187 22.45 7.98 5.79
N CYS A 188 21.95 8.72 4.80
CA CYS A 188 21.26 8.12 3.65
C CYS A 188 22.22 7.22 2.84
N ARG A 189 23.46 7.66 2.61
CA ARG A 189 24.49 6.86 1.92
C ARG A 189 24.88 5.62 2.71
N GLU A 190 24.98 5.72 4.04
CA GLU A 190 25.26 4.57 4.91
C GLU A 190 24.13 3.53 4.82
N PHE A 191 22.87 3.97 4.87
CA PHE A 191 21.73 3.09 4.68
C PHE A 191 21.77 2.39 3.31
N LEU A 192 22.03 3.13 2.24
CA LEU A 192 22.13 2.58 0.89
C LEU A 192 23.28 1.58 0.73
N ALA A 193 24.35 1.70 1.53
CA ALA A 193 25.45 0.75 1.54
C ALA A 193 25.14 -0.54 2.32
N ASP A 194 24.34 -0.48 3.39
CA ASP A 194 23.94 -1.64 4.19
C ASP A 194 22.80 -2.43 3.52
N MET A 195 21.87 -1.75 2.85
CA MET A 195 20.63 -2.32 2.34
C MET A 195 20.81 -3.54 1.40
N PRO A 196 21.75 -3.56 0.43
CA PRO A 196 21.98 -4.73 -0.42
C PRO A 196 22.31 -6.00 0.38
N ASN A 197 23.18 -5.89 1.39
CA ASN A 197 23.52 -7.03 2.25
C ASN A 197 22.32 -7.52 3.07
N ARG A 198 21.36 -6.64 3.40
CA ARG A 198 20.12 -7.01 4.09
C ARG A 198 19.17 -7.73 3.15
N LEU A 199 19.06 -7.28 1.90
CA LEU A 199 18.28 -7.95 0.87
C LEU A 199 18.79 -9.37 0.63
N ASP A 200 20.12 -9.56 0.51
CA ASP A 200 20.72 -10.89 0.39
C ASP A 200 20.34 -11.82 1.55
N GLN A 201 20.27 -11.29 2.78
CA GLN A 201 19.82 -12.04 3.95
C GLN A 201 18.34 -12.42 3.86
N TYR A 202 17.50 -11.52 3.35
CA TYR A 202 16.07 -11.79 3.16
C TYR A 202 15.82 -12.83 2.09
N GLU A 203 16.49 -12.72 0.95
CA GLU A 203 16.44 -13.71 -0.13
C GLU A 203 16.94 -15.07 0.36
N ALA A 204 18.04 -15.12 1.12
CA ALA A 204 18.56 -16.36 1.68
C ALA A 204 17.57 -17.08 2.60
N ILE A 205 16.73 -16.33 3.34
CA ILE A 205 15.70 -16.89 4.22
C ILE A 205 14.45 -17.31 3.45
N LEU A 206 14.06 -16.57 2.40
CA LEU A 206 12.77 -16.75 1.73
C LEU A 206 12.85 -17.63 0.47
N ASP A 207 13.85 -17.45 -0.39
CA ASP A 207 13.87 -18.03 -1.74
C ASP A 207 13.95 -19.56 -1.72
N ARG A 208 14.69 -20.12 -0.76
CA ARG A 208 14.88 -21.56 -0.63
C ARG A 208 13.95 -22.21 0.39
N ASN A 209 13.02 -21.44 0.97
CA ASN A 209 12.11 -21.97 1.98
C ASN A 209 10.98 -22.78 1.31
N GLU A 210 11.04 -24.10 1.46
CA GLU A 210 10.02 -25.01 0.91
C GLU A 210 8.61 -24.70 1.38
N ILE A 211 8.43 -24.25 2.63
CA ILE A 211 7.10 -23.97 3.18
C ILE A 211 6.48 -22.79 2.43
N LEU A 212 7.26 -21.73 2.22
CA LEU A 212 6.81 -20.54 1.51
C LEU A 212 6.50 -20.85 0.04
N LEU A 213 7.39 -21.61 -0.62
CA LEU A 213 7.18 -22.04 -2.00
C LEU A 213 5.91 -22.89 -2.15
N ARG A 214 5.67 -23.85 -1.24
CA ARG A 214 4.44 -24.68 -1.26
C ARG A 214 3.17 -23.86 -1.02
N ARG A 215 3.24 -22.78 -0.24
CA ARG A 215 2.09 -21.95 0.14
C ARG A 215 1.75 -20.87 -0.89
N LEU A 216 2.72 -20.40 -1.67
CA LEU A 216 2.54 -19.31 -2.64
C LEU A 216 2.49 -19.79 -4.09
N LYS A 217 3.23 -20.86 -4.44
CA LYS A 217 3.32 -21.30 -5.84
C LYS A 217 2.00 -21.90 -6.30
N GLY A 218 1.43 -21.34 -7.37
CA GLY A 218 0.18 -21.81 -7.98
C GLY A 218 -1.09 -21.30 -7.29
N VAL A 219 -0.98 -20.41 -6.31
CA VAL A 219 -2.12 -19.78 -5.63
C VAL A 219 -2.43 -18.43 -6.27
N GLY A 220 -3.72 -18.12 -6.45
CA GLY A 220 -4.16 -16.80 -6.93
C GLY A 220 -3.77 -16.48 -8.38
N VAL A 221 -3.66 -17.50 -9.25
CA VAL A 221 -3.34 -17.30 -10.67
C VAL A 221 -4.49 -16.61 -11.37
N VAL A 222 -4.26 -15.39 -11.85
CA VAL A 222 -5.25 -14.60 -12.61
C VAL A 222 -4.69 -14.29 -13.99
N PRO A 223 -5.44 -14.54 -15.08
CA PRO A 223 -5.03 -14.16 -16.43
C PRO A 223 -4.84 -12.65 -16.57
N GLN A 224 -3.84 -12.25 -17.34
CA GLN A 224 -3.50 -10.84 -17.59
C GLN A 224 -4.70 -10.03 -18.13
N GLU A 225 -5.48 -10.59 -19.06
CA GLU A 225 -6.66 -9.92 -19.62
C GLU A 225 -7.71 -9.58 -18.54
N THR A 226 -7.90 -10.50 -17.59
CA THR A 226 -8.80 -10.28 -16.45
C THR A 226 -8.27 -9.17 -15.54
N MET A 227 -6.96 -9.13 -15.27
CA MET A 227 -6.36 -8.05 -14.47
C MET A 227 -6.55 -6.67 -15.13
N LEU A 228 -6.36 -6.58 -16.45
CA LEU A 228 -6.58 -5.34 -17.21
C LEU A 228 -8.04 -4.90 -17.18
N ARG A 229 -8.99 -5.83 -17.38
CA ARG A 229 -10.42 -5.55 -17.29
C ARG A 229 -10.86 -5.08 -15.91
N LEU A 230 -10.21 -5.56 -14.85
CA LEU A 230 -10.44 -5.14 -13.47
C LEU A 230 -9.70 -3.84 -13.09
N GLY A 231 -8.87 -3.28 -13.98
CA GLY A 231 -8.10 -2.07 -13.71
C GLY A 231 -6.97 -2.25 -12.70
N VAL A 232 -6.42 -3.46 -12.55
CA VAL A 232 -5.32 -3.75 -11.63
C VAL A 232 -4.02 -3.11 -12.14
N THR A 233 -3.26 -2.45 -11.27
CA THR A 233 -2.01 -1.74 -11.62
C THR A 233 -0.83 -2.13 -10.72
N GLY A 234 0.38 -1.73 -11.12
CA GLY A 234 1.58 -1.84 -10.27
C GLY A 234 2.22 -3.24 -10.26
N PRO A 235 2.74 -3.71 -9.10
CA PRO A 235 3.46 -4.98 -9.01
C PRO A 235 2.62 -6.19 -9.44
N LEU A 236 1.32 -6.20 -9.16
CA LEU A 236 0.42 -7.29 -9.54
C LEU A 236 0.32 -7.47 -11.06
N LEU A 237 0.18 -6.36 -11.80
CA LEU A 237 0.16 -6.41 -13.26
C LEU A 237 1.54 -6.75 -13.83
N SER A 238 2.60 -6.20 -13.23
CA SER A 238 3.98 -6.49 -13.63
C SER A 238 4.35 -7.96 -13.46
N ALA A 239 3.79 -8.65 -12.46
CA ALA A 239 4.00 -10.08 -12.22
C ALA A 239 3.49 -10.97 -13.37
N THR A 240 2.55 -10.48 -14.18
CA THR A 240 2.07 -11.20 -15.38
C THR A 240 3.02 -11.06 -16.59
N GLY A 241 4.07 -10.24 -16.48
CA GLY A 241 4.99 -9.92 -17.57
C GLY A 241 4.59 -8.71 -18.41
N TYR A 242 3.53 -7.98 -18.04
CA TYR A 242 3.13 -6.76 -18.73
C TYR A 242 4.03 -5.58 -18.30
N PRO A 243 4.81 -4.96 -19.22
CA PRO A 243 5.81 -3.95 -18.88
C PRO A 243 5.18 -2.57 -18.67
N TRP A 244 4.45 -2.39 -17.58
CA TRP A 244 3.75 -1.13 -17.25
C TRP A 244 4.20 -0.54 -15.93
N ASP A 245 5.02 0.51 -16.01
CA ASP A 245 5.45 1.35 -14.89
C ASP A 245 5.27 2.81 -15.28
N LEU A 246 4.47 3.56 -14.52
CA LEU A 246 4.22 4.98 -14.79
C LEU A 246 5.51 5.80 -14.77
N ARG A 247 6.50 5.44 -13.96
CA ARG A 247 7.78 6.16 -13.91
C ARG A 247 8.58 6.09 -15.21
N LYS A 248 8.35 5.05 -16.02
CA LYS A 248 9.02 4.85 -17.31
C LYS A 248 8.12 5.20 -18.50
N ALA A 249 6.85 4.82 -18.43
CA ALA A 249 5.89 5.03 -19.52
C ALA A 249 5.41 6.49 -19.59
N MET A 250 5.29 7.16 -18.44
CA MET A 250 4.85 8.55 -18.31
C MET A 250 5.67 9.24 -17.21
N PRO A 251 6.98 9.44 -17.46
CA PRO A 251 7.87 10.00 -16.45
C PRO A 251 7.34 11.34 -15.95
N TYR A 252 7.52 11.59 -14.66
CA TYR A 252 7.13 12.81 -13.98
C TYR A 252 8.29 13.27 -13.10
N SER A 253 8.36 14.57 -12.80
CA SER A 253 9.52 15.15 -12.10
C SER A 253 10.84 14.72 -12.76
N VAL A 254 11.83 14.28 -11.99
CA VAL A 254 13.17 13.89 -12.46
C VAL A 254 13.36 12.37 -12.60
N TYR A 255 12.29 11.62 -12.92
CA TYR A 255 12.38 10.18 -13.22
C TYR A 255 12.88 9.86 -14.64
N GLU A 256 13.06 10.88 -15.50
CA GLU A 256 13.70 10.77 -16.83
C GLU A 256 15.18 10.36 -16.78
#